data_AF-A0A6B2H4A7-F1
#
_entry.id   AF-A0A6B2H4A7-F1
#
_cell.length_a   1.000
_cell.length_b   1.000
_cell.length_c   1.000
_cell.angle_alpha   90.00
_cell.angle_beta   90.00
_cell.angle_gamma   90.00
#
_symmetry.space_group_name_H-M   'P 1'
#
loop_
_entity.id
_entity.type
_entity.pdbx_description
1 polymer ?
#
loop_
_entity_poly.entity_id
_entity_poly.type
_entity_poly.pdbx_seq_one_letter_code
_entity_poly.pdbx_strand_id
1 'polypeptide(L)' 'MRFTVYIIGAIVAMLIILATLFKQMHWAGADMLIVLGWSLAALLFVPAFSIYKYKKGKVA' A
#
# COMPACT_ATOMS: atom_id res chain seq x y z
N MET A 1 -6.69 -15.81 -0.80
CA MET A 1 -5.74 -15.12 0.12
C MET A 1 -4.49 -14.63 -0.58
N ARG A 2 -3.81 -15.45 -1.40
CA ARG A 2 -2.58 -15.02 -2.12
C ARG A 2 -2.85 -13.86 -3.09
N PHE A 3 -3.82 -14.04 -3.98
CA PHE A 3 -4.22 -13.03 -4.98
C PHE A 3 -4.65 -11.69 -4.38
N THR A 4 -5.42 -11.73 -3.28
CA THR A 4 -5.88 -10.55 -2.55
C THR A 4 -4.71 -9.69 -2.04
N VAL A 5 -3.67 -10.31 -1.50
CA VAL A 5 -2.50 -9.60 -0.96
C VAL A 5 -1.69 -8.96 -2.09
N TYR A 6 -1.58 -9.64 -3.24
CA TYR A 6 -0.93 -9.07 -4.43
C TYR A 6 -1.70 -7.88 -5.00
N ILE A 7 -3.03 -7.94 -5.09
CA ILE A 7 -3.85 -6.81 -5.54
C ILE A 7 -3.74 -5.62 -4.57
N ILE A 8 -3.85 -5.86 -3.27
CA ILE A 8 -3.72 -4.81 -2.25
C ILE A 8 -2.34 -4.14 -2.35
N GLY A 9 -1.27 -4.94 -2.48
CA GLY A 9 0.09 -4.43 -2.67
C GLY A 9 0.24 -3.61 -3.95
N ALA A 10 -0.34 -4.06 -5.07
CA ALA A 10 -0.30 -3.34 -6.34
C ALA A 10 -1.03 -2.00 -6.27
N ILE A 11 -2.23 -1.96 -5.66
CA ILE A 11 -3.02 -0.72 -5.50
C ILE A 11 -2.27 0.28 -4.62
N VAL A 12 -1.70 -0.19 -3.50
CA VAL A 12 -0.91 0.68 -2.59
C VAL A 12 0.32 1.22 -3.31
N ALA A 13 1.04 0.39 -4.08
CA ALA A 13 2.21 0.84 -4.84
C ALA A 13 1.83 1.90 -5.90
N MET A 14 0.74 1.68 -6.66
CA MET A 14 0.25 2.68 -7.61
C MET A 14 -0.12 4.00 -6.92
N LEU A 15 -0.80 3.94 -5.78
CA LEU A 15 -1.18 5.14 -5.01
C LEU A 15 0.05 5.93 -4.56
N ILE A 16 1.12 5.26 -4.10
CA ILE A 16 2.35 5.94 -3.70
C ILE A 16 3.04 6.58 -4.90
N ILE A 17 3.12 5.89 -6.04
CA ILE A 17 3.71 6.44 -7.27
C ILE A 17 2.95 7.69 -7.73
N LEU A 18 1.61 7.61 -7.76
CA LEU A 18 0.74 8.75 -8.08
C LEU A 18 0.94 9.91 -7.11
N ALA A 19 1.02 9.64 -5.81
CA ALA A 19 1.24 10.66 -4.80
C ALA A 19 2.61 11.36 -4.96
N THR A 20 3.67 10.60 -5.26
CA THR A 20 4.99 11.18 -5.55
C THR A 20 5.01 11.99 -6.84
N LEU A 21 4.26 11.56 -7.87
CA LEU A 21 4.14 12.29 -9.13
C LEU A 21 3.42 13.64 -8.93
N PHE A 22 2.32 13.63 -8.18
CA PHE A 22 1.58 14.86 -7.84
C PHE A 22 2.45 15.85 -7.06
N LYS A 23 3.31 15.36 -6.18
CA LYS A 23 4.28 16.20 -5.45
C LYS A 23 5.32 16.81 -6.38
N GLN A 24 5.80 16.04 -7.35
CA GLN A 24 6.74 16.53 -8.36
C GLN A 24 6.10 17.61 -9.26
N MET A 25 4.82 17.45 -9.60
CA MET A 25 4.07 18.41 -10.40
C MET A 25 3.63 19.66 -9.60
N HIS A 26 3.97 19.75 -8.30
CA HIS A 26 3.58 20.85 -7.39
C HIS A 26 2.06 21.09 -7.32
N TRP A 27 1.26 20.09 -7.68
CA TRP A 27 -0.19 20.21 -7.66
C TRP A 27 -0.71 20.30 -6.24
N ALA A 28 -1.69 21.19 -6.02
CA ALA A 28 -2.34 21.35 -4.74
C ALA A 28 -2.97 20.02 -4.28
N GLY A 29 -2.75 19.65 -3.02
CA GLY A 29 -3.23 18.39 -2.44
C GLY A 29 -2.26 17.21 -2.54
N ALA A 30 -1.07 17.38 -3.12
CA ALA A 30 -0.04 16.34 -3.18
C ALA A 30 0.37 15.80 -1.80
N ASP A 31 0.53 16.67 -0.81
CA ASP A 31 0.92 16.26 0.55
C ASP A 31 -0.18 15.41 1.22
N MET A 32 -1.45 15.73 0.99
CA MET A 32 -2.57 14.96 1.52
C MET A 32 -2.65 13.58 0.88
N LEU A 33 -2.36 13.47 -0.42
CA LEU A 33 -2.31 12.20 -1.14
C LEU A 33 -1.16 11.31 -0.65
N ILE A 34 0.00 11.90 -0.33
CA ILE A 34 1.14 11.18 0.23
C ILE A 34 0.82 10.65 1.63
N VAL A 35 0.25 11.49 2.50
CA VAL A 35 -0.13 11.06 3.86
C VAL A 35 -1.15 9.93 3.80
N LEU A 36 -2.15 10.03 2.92
CA LEU A 36 -3.12 8.96 2.70
C LEU A 36 -2.46 7.68 2.18
N GLY A 37 -1.61 7.76 1.15
CA GLY A 37 -0.92 6.60 0.57
C GLY A 37 -0.05 5.85 1.59
N TRP A 38 0.71 6.59 2.39
CA TRP A 38 1.55 6.01 3.44
C TRP A 38 0.71 5.44 4.60
N SER A 39 -0.38 6.10 4.99
CA SER A 39 -1.30 5.59 6.01
C SER A 39 -1.96 4.30 5.57
N LEU A 40 -2.37 4.22 4.29
CA LEU A 40 -2.95 3.02 3.70
C LEU A 40 -1.93 1.87 3.64
N ALA A 41 -0.68 2.16 3.29
CA ALA A 41 0.39 1.16 3.32
C ALA A 41 0.62 0.62 4.75
N ALA A 42 0.68 1.51 5.74
CA ALA A 42 0.87 1.11 7.14
C ALA A 42 -0.31 0.28 7.69
N LEU A 43 -1.55 0.69 7.41
CA LEU A 43 -2.75 0.09 8.02
C LEU A 43 -3.34 -1.08 7.25
N LEU A 44 -3.17 -1.15 5.93
CA LEU A 44 -3.72 -2.24 5.10
C LEU A 44 -2.63 -3.21 4.64
N PHE A 45 -1.53 -2.70 4.09
CA PHE A 45 -0.51 -3.58 3.51
C PHE A 45 0.26 -4.36 4.58
N VAL A 46 0.71 -3.72 5.65
CA VAL A 46 1.47 -4.39 6.74
C VAL A 46 0.68 -5.53 7.41
N PRO A 47 -0.58 -5.34 7.88
CA PRO A 47 -1.32 -6.45 8.48
C PRO A 47 -1.73 -7.50 7.46
N ALA A 48 -2.12 -7.12 6.23
CA ALA A 48 -2.46 -8.11 5.19
C ALA A 48 -1.25 -8.99 4.82
N PHE A 49 -0.06 -8.40 4.73
CA PHE A 49 1.18 -9.13 4.48
C PHE A 49 1.57 -10.02 5.66
N SER A 50 1.43 -9.52 6.89
CA SER A 50 1.74 -10.26 8.11
C SER A 50 0.83 -11.49 8.26
N ILE A 51 -0.49 -11.33 8.06
CA ILE A 51 -1.46 -12.43 8.08
C ILE A 51 -1.14 -13.46 6.99
N TYR A 52 -0.80 -13.00 5.78
CA TYR A 52 -0.41 -13.90 4.70
C TYR A 52 0.83 -14.72 5.06
N LYS A 53 1.87 -14.09 5.60
CA LYS A 53 3.11 -14.76 6.00
C LYS A 53 2.86 -15.75 7.15
N TYR A 54 2.04 -15.36 8.13
CA TYR A 54 1.68 -16.20 9.28
C TYR A 54 0.85 -17.43 8.86
N LYS A 55 -0.12 -17.24 7.95
CA LYS A 55 -0.87 -18.37 7.37
C LYS A 55 0.00 -19.27 6.51
N LYS A 56 0.98 -18.74 5.80
CA LYS A 56 1.90 -19.54 5.00
C LYS A 56 2.88 -20.33 5.88
N GLY A 57 3.27 -19.78 7.04
CA GLY A 57 4.15 -20.44 8.02
C GLY A 57 3.48 -21.49 8.92
N LYS A 58 2.15 -21.51 9.02
CA LYS A 58 1.39 -22.54 9.76
C LYS A 58 1.05 -23.81 8.95
N VAL A 59 1.41 -23.86 7.67
CA VAL A 59 1.14 -25.00 6.77
C VAL A 59 2.45 -25.61 6.24
N ALA A 60 3.55 -25.45 7.00
CA ALA A 60 4.83 -26.09 6.75
C ALA A 60 5.16 -27.02 7.92
#